data_AF-A0A416XV95-F1
#
_entry.id   AF-A0A416XV95-F1
#
_cell.length_a   1.000
_cell.length_b   1.000
_cell.length_c   1.000
_cell.angle_alpha   90.00
_cell.angle_beta   90.00
_cell.angle_gamma   90.00
#
_symmetry.space_group_name_H-M   'P 1'
#
loop_
_entity.id
_entity.type
_entity.pdbx_description
1 polymer ?
#
loop_
_entity_poly.entity_id
_entity_poly.type
_entity_poly.pdbx_seq_one_letter_code
_entity_poly.pdbx_strand_id
1 'polypeptide(L)'
;MSRKNHKMIDGRLLQTNKKYSQLKMKQKEKIAEWMFQATRDYYMKKCTFPSDKHLEEVVDSVYEKIEDAEIWIPYGEVFKHYKSKRSDINKRVRKSLNEKEESRIEKVCFMNMCMIQDHKGNVLALDKVNDSYTGTTFPGGHVEANEIFQKSMIREVWEETGLTVEAPKLGGLYHWHKSGVHYVITLYKADKFTGELKSSEEGRVYWIPLEELKTKELAIGMEHVLRILESEKVDECYMHLEADGYVGDLY
;
A
#
# COMPACT_ATOMS: atom_id res chain seq x y z
N MET A 1 -63.09 11.98 20.01
CA MET A 1 -61.84 11.49 19.36
C MET A 1 -60.73 11.45 20.39
N SER A 2 -60.09 10.29 20.54
CA SER A 2 -59.17 9.94 21.64
C SER A 2 -57.87 10.78 21.62
N ARG A 3 -57.72 11.74 22.55
CA ARG A 3 -56.49 12.51 22.84
C ARG A 3 -55.41 11.69 23.55
N LYS A 4 -55.44 10.35 23.51
CA LYS A 4 -54.59 9.48 24.35
C LYS A 4 -53.08 9.58 24.06
N ASN A 5 -52.67 10.15 22.91
CA ASN A 5 -51.28 10.12 22.46
C ASN A 5 -50.68 11.49 22.13
N HIS A 6 -51.29 12.61 22.55
CA HIS A 6 -50.73 13.94 22.29
C HIS A 6 -50.47 14.70 23.59
N LYS A 7 -49.29 15.34 23.70
CA LYS A 7 -48.92 16.23 24.81
C LYS A 7 -48.54 17.60 24.26
N MET A 8 -48.87 18.65 25.01
CA MET A 8 -48.36 19.99 24.74
C MET A 8 -46.98 20.10 25.38
N ILE A 9 -45.96 20.41 24.59
CA ILE A 9 -44.60 20.73 25.05
C ILE A 9 -44.19 22.01 24.32
N ASP A 10 -43.82 23.05 25.06
CA ASP A 10 -43.42 24.36 24.54
C ASP A 10 -44.38 24.98 23.51
N GLY A 11 -45.68 24.87 23.77
CA GLY A 11 -46.73 25.43 22.90
C GLY A 11 -47.00 24.63 21.62
N ARG A 12 -46.29 23.52 21.37
CA ARG A 12 -46.51 22.63 20.22
C ARG A 12 -47.26 21.35 20.66
N LEU A 13 -48.25 20.93 19.88
CA LEU A 13 -48.96 19.66 20.10
C LEU A 13 -48.11 18.50 19.54
N LEU A 14 -47.50 17.72 20.42
CA LEU A 14 -46.58 16.65 20.04
C LEU A 14 -47.21 15.27 20.23
N GLN A 15 -47.09 14.44 19.21
CA GLN A 15 -47.51 13.05 19.24
C GLN A 15 -46.50 12.22 20.05
N THR A 16 -46.92 11.74 21.21
CA THR A 16 -46.09 10.97 22.16
C THR A 16 -45.72 9.57 21.69
N ASN A 17 -46.46 9.02 20.73
CA ASN A 17 -46.23 7.67 20.18
C ASN A 17 -45.69 7.69 18.73
N LYS A 18 -45.07 8.80 18.32
CA LYS A 18 -44.54 8.97 16.96
C LYS A 18 -43.46 7.92 16.67
N LYS A 19 -43.65 7.16 15.60
CA LYS A 19 -42.75 6.09 15.15
C LYS A 19 -41.71 6.63 14.17
N TYR A 20 -40.55 5.99 14.11
CA TYR A 20 -39.51 6.32 13.11
C TYR A 20 -40.04 6.29 11.68
N SER A 21 -40.92 5.33 11.35
CA SER A 21 -41.56 5.21 10.04
C SER A 21 -42.41 6.42 9.65
N GLN A 22 -42.86 7.22 10.62
CA GLN A 22 -43.69 8.42 10.41
C GLN A 22 -42.86 9.70 10.18
N LEU A 23 -41.52 9.62 10.24
CA LEU A 23 -40.65 10.74 9.87
C LEU A 23 -40.65 10.98 8.35
N LYS A 24 -40.45 12.25 7.96
CA LYS A 24 -40.25 12.63 6.55
C LYS A 24 -38.96 11.98 6.02
N MET A 25 -38.89 11.70 4.71
CA MET A 25 -37.73 11.03 4.12
C MET A 25 -36.41 11.76 4.41
N LYS A 26 -36.38 13.09 4.19
CA LYS A 26 -35.22 13.94 4.52
C LYS A 26 -34.77 13.86 5.99
N GLN A 27 -35.71 13.66 6.92
CA GLN A 27 -35.37 13.49 8.34
C GLN A 27 -34.75 12.12 8.60
N LYS A 28 -35.30 11.06 7.98
CA LYS A 28 -34.74 9.70 8.08
C LYS A 28 -33.34 9.61 7.50
N GLU A 29 -33.08 10.28 6.38
CA GLU A 29 -31.76 10.35 5.75
C GLU A 29 -30.72 11.01 6.67
N LYS A 30 -31.07 12.17 7.25
CA LYS A 30 -30.20 12.86 8.23
C LYS A 30 -29.88 11.97 9.42
N ILE A 31 -30.90 11.34 10.02
CA ILE A 31 -30.71 10.48 11.19
C ILE A 31 -29.88 9.25 10.83
N ALA A 32 -30.12 8.62 9.68
CA ALA A 32 -29.32 7.49 9.22
C ALA A 32 -27.84 7.87 9.02
N GLU A 33 -27.56 9.07 8.52
CA GLU A 33 -26.20 9.55 8.35
C GLU A 33 -25.52 9.86 9.69
N TRP A 34 -26.24 10.46 10.65
CA TRP A 34 -25.72 10.67 12.00
C TRP A 34 -25.45 9.36 12.72
N MET A 35 -26.32 8.35 12.58
CA MET A 35 -26.10 7.01 13.12
C MET A 35 -24.84 6.35 12.54
N PHE A 36 -24.63 6.50 11.23
CA PHE A 36 -23.41 6.02 10.57
C PHE A 36 -22.17 6.71 11.13
N GLN A 37 -22.16 8.05 11.17
CA GLN A 37 -21.00 8.81 11.63
C GLN A 37 -20.68 8.53 13.10
N ALA A 38 -21.67 8.52 13.99
CA ALA A 38 -21.47 8.23 15.40
C ALA A 38 -20.93 6.80 15.64
N THR A 39 -21.43 5.81 14.88
CA THR A 39 -20.93 4.43 14.96
C THR A 39 -19.49 4.32 14.46
N ARG A 40 -19.15 5.05 13.39
CA ARG A 40 -17.79 5.13 12.86
C ARG A 40 -16.84 5.78 13.86
N ASP A 41 -17.23 6.90 14.47
CA ASP A 41 -16.42 7.60 15.46
C ASP A 41 -16.17 6.73 16.71
N TYR A 42 -17.20 6.02 17.17
CA TYR A 42 -17.04 5.00 18.22
C TYR A 42 -16.00 3.94 17.83
N TYR A 43 -16.12 3.36 16.62
CA TYR A 43 -15.19 2.35 16.13
C TYR A 43 -13.75 2.88 16.04
N MET A 44 -13.56 4.08 15.49
CA MET A 44 -12.23 4.70 15.36
C MET A 44 -11.58 4.98 16.72
N LYS A 45 -12.38 5.30 17.74
CA LYS A 45 -11.89 5.59 19.09
C LYS A 45 -11.61 4.33 19.92
N LYS A 46 -12.41 3.28 19.73
CA LYS A 46 -12.42 2.07 20.58
C LYS A 46 -11.86 0.82 19.90
N CYS A 47 -11.59 0.88 18.59
CA CYS A 47 -11.20 -0.24 17.73
C CYS A 47 -12.15 -1.45 17.81
N THR A 48 -13.42 -1.22 18.16
CA THR A 48 -14.47 -2.24 18.24
C THR A 48 -15.84 -1.63 17.96
N PHE A 49 -16.80 -2.44 17.54
CA PHE A 49 -18.18 -1.99 17.31
C PHE A 49 -19.00 -1.94 18.62
N PRO A 50 -20.00 -1.06 18.72
CA PRO A 50 -20.79 -0.92 19.95
C PRO A 50 -21.60 -2.19 20.24
N SER A 51 -21.33 -2.77 21.41
CA SER A 51 -22.11 -3.89 21.98
C SER A 51 -23.48 -3.40 22.46
N ASP A 52 -24.38 -4.31 22.85
CA ASP A 52 -25.70 -3.95 23.40
C ASP A 52 -25.59 -2.99 24.60
N LYS A 53 -24.51 -3.08 25.39
CA LYS A 53 -24.25 -2.19 26.54
C LYS A 53 -23.76 -0.79 26.16
N HIS A 54 -23.35 -0.59 24.91
CA HIS A 54 -22.75 0.66 24.42
C HIS A 54 -23.63 1.36 23.38
N LEU A 55 -24.85 0.88 23.14
CA LEU A 55 -25.75 1.49 22.16
C LEU A 55 -26.22 2.87 22.63
N GLU A 56 -26.42 3.06 23.93
CA GLU A 56 -26.85 4.35 24.49
C GLU A 56 -25.83 5.45 24.18
N GLU A 57 -24.54 5.21 24.41
CA GLU A 57 -23.46 6.18 24.08
C GLU A 57 -23.53 6.66 22.62
N VAL A 58 -23.78 5.75 21.67
CA VAL A 58 -23.91 6.12 20.26
C VAL A 58 -25.23 6.86 20.00
N VAL A 59 -26.33 6.37 20.56
CA VAL A 59 -27.66 6.94 20.33
C VAL A 59 -27.78 8.33 20.95
N ASP A 60 -27.17 8.58 22.11
CA ASP A 60 -27.16 9.89 22.79
C ASP A 60 -26.54 10.95 21.88
N SER A 61 -25.37 10.67 21.29
CA SER A 61 -24.71 11.58 20.34
C SER A 61 -25.52 11.83 19.05
N VAL A 62 -26.35 10.86 18.64
CA VAL A 62 -27.27 11.02 17.50
C VAL A 62 -28.48 11.84 17.92
N TYR A 63 -28.96 11.65 19.14
CA TYR A 63 -30.17 12.28 19.65
C TYR A 63 -29.96 13.77 19.92
N GLU A 64 -28.79 14.18 20.39
CA GLU A 64 -28.39 15.60 20.47
C GLU A 64 -28.58 16.30 19.10
N LYS A 65 -28.09 15.68 18.01
CA LYS A 65 -28.24 16.22 16.65
C LYS A 65 -29.71 16.24 16.16
N ILE A 66 -30.54 15.32 16.65
CA ILE A 66 -31.97 15.26 16.35
C ILE A 66 -32.70 16.44 17.02
N GLU A 67 -32.35 16.73 18.27
CA GLU A 67 -32.89 17.86 19.02
C GLU A 67 -32.48 19.20 18.42
N ASP A 68 -31.19 19.36 18.09
CA ASP A 68 -30.65 20.56 17.41
C ASP A 68 -31.34 20.83 16.07
N ALA A 69 -31.79 19.79 15.38
CA ALA A 69 -32.51 19.89 14.11
C ALA A 69 -34.03 20.07 14.28
N GLU A 70 -34.51 20.26 15.52
CA GLU A 70 -35.92 20.35 15.92
C GLU A 70 -36.78 19.17 15.42
N ILE A 71 -36.21 17.96 15.35
CA ILE A 71 -36.93 16.78 14.88
C ILE A 71 -37.57 16.07 16.07
N TRP A 72 -38.88 16.25 16.26
CA TRP A 72 -39.59 15.49 17.29
C TRP A 72 -39.69 13.99 16.96
N ILE A 73 -39.11 13.14 17.80
CA ILE A 73 -39.27 11.68 17.85
C ILE A 73 -38.87 11.18 19.25
N PRO A 74 -39.59 10.22 19.87
CA PRO A 74 -39.18 9.69 21.16
C PRO A 74 -37.81 8.99 21.10
N TYR A 75 -36.94 9.23 22.09
CA TYR A 75 -35.63 8.57 22.22
C TYR A 75 -35.70 7.05 22.03
N GLY A 76 -36.64 6.38 22.70
CA GLY A 76 -36.79 4.92 22.62
C GLY A 76 -37.07 4.41 21.20
N GLU A 77 -37.68 5.22 20.32
CA GLU A 77 -37.89 4.88 18.92
C GLU A 77 -36.60 5.01 18.11
N VAL A 78 -35.77 6.02 18.39
CA VAL A 78 -34.45 6.19 17.79
C VAL A 78 -33.53 5.04 18.21
N PHE A 79 -33.50 4.71 19.51
CA PHE A 79 -32.74 3.60 20.06
C PHE A 79 -33.15 2.26 19.43
N LYS A 80 -34.45 1.98 19.36
CA LYS A 80 -34.99 0.78 18.71
C LYS A 80 -34.62 0.72 17.24
N HIS A 81 -34.70 1.84 16.53
CA HIS A 81 -34.33 1.91 15.12
C HIS A 81 -32.84 1.63 14.92
N TYR A 82 -31.96 2.30 15.68
CA TYR A 82 -30.52 2.08 15.65
C TYR A 82 -30.17 0.61 15.91
N LYS A 83 -30.72 0.03 16.99
CA LYS A 83 -30.52 -1.38 17.34
C LYS A 83 -30.89 -2.32 16.18
N SER A 84 -32.00 -2.04 15.49
CA SER A 84 -32.42 -2.85 14.33
C SER A 84 -31.51 -2.71 13.10
N LYS A 85 -30.82 -1.57 12.95
CA LYS A 85 -29.95 -1.25 11.81
C LYS A 85 -28.46 -1.42 12.08
N ARG A 86 -28.07 -1.73 13.32
CA ARG A 86 -26.68 -1.86 13.75
C ARG A 86 -25.82 -2.72 12.82
N SER A 87 -26.29 -3.89 12.42
CA SER A 87 -25.53 -4.78 11.52
C SER A 87 -25.22 -4.11 10.18
N ASP A 88 -26.20 -3.46 9.57
CA ASP A 88 -26.05 -2.79 8.28
C ASP A 88 -25.12 -1.58 8.40
N ILE A 89 -25.26 -0.81 9.48
CA ILE A 89 -24.39 0.33 9.78
C ILE A 89 -22.96 -0.15 9.98
N ASN A 90 -22.72 -1.20 10.76
CA ASN A 90 -21.39 -1.78 10.97
C ASN A 90 -20.76 -2.26 9.66
N LYS A 91 -21.53 -2.90 8.77
CA LYS A 91 -21.06 -3.30 7.43
C LYS A 91 -20.66 -2.07 6.60
N ARG A 92 -21.49 -1.02 6.60
CA ARG A 92 -21.18 0.24 5.91
C ARG A 92 -19.90 0.89 6.45
N VAL A 93 -19.71 0.90 7.78
CA VAL A 93 -18.49 1.40 8.42
C VAL A 93 -17.27 0.60 7.97
N ARG A 94 -17.30 -0.75 8.05
CA ARG A 94 -16.21 -1.60 7.56
C ARG A 94 -15.85 -1.30 6.11
N LYS A 95 -16.85 -1.23 5.22
CA LYS A 95 -16.62 -0.91 3.80
C LYS A 95 -15.95 0.45 3.63
N SER A 96 -16.41 1.48 4.35
CA SER A 96 -15.83 2.82 4.28
C SER A 96 -14.38 2.91 4.80
N LEU A 97 -13.98 2.00 5.69
CA LEU A 97 -12.60 1.89 6.17
C LEU A 97 -11.72 1.14 5.15
N ASN A 98 -12.25 0.07 4.56
CA ASN A 98 -11.55 -0.72 3.53
C ASN A 98 -11.40 0.04 2.20
N GLU A 99 -12.36 0.89 1.81
CA GLU A 99 -12.22 1.76 0.63
C GLU A 99 -11.03 2.71 0.77
N LYS A 100 -10.68 3.11 2.00
CA LYS A 100 -9.44 3.84 2.27
C LYS A 100 -8.20 2.95 2.22
N GLU A 101 -8.31 1.67 2.55
CA GLU A 101 -7.20 0.71 2.40
C GLU A 101 -6.90 0.46 0.92
N GLU A 102 -7.91 0.22 0.08
CA GLU A 102 -7.71 0.03 -1.37
C GLU A 102 -7.09 1.27 -2.03
N SER A 103 -7.44 2.48 -1.61
CA SER A 103 -6.79 3.71 -2.11
C SER A 103 -5.31 3.86 -1.71
N ARG A 104 -4.79 3.00 -0.82
CA ARG A 104 -3.38 2.95 -0.41
C ARG A 104 -2.63 1.77 -1.00
N ILE A 105 -3.29 0.89 -1.76
CA ILE A 105 -2.63 -0.27 -2.37
C ILE A 105 -2.00 0.17 -3.69
N GLU A 106 -0.68 0.10 -3.75
CA GLU A 106 0.09 0.34 -4.97
C GLU A 106 0.35 -0.98 -5.69
N LYS A 107 0.22 -0.97 -7.02
CA LYS A 107 0.61 -2.11 -7.85
C LYS A 107 2.11 -2.02 -8.10
N VAL A 108 2.87 -2.96 -7.55
CA VAL A 108 4.34 -2.96 -7.59
C VAL A 108 4.86 -4.18 -8.35
N CYS A 109 5.92 -3.99 -9.13
CA CYS A 109 6.73 -5.06 -9.73
C CYS A 109 8.11 -5.04 -9.09
N PHE A 110 8.44 -6.10 -8.34
CA PHE A 110 9.72 -6.20 -7.65
C PHE A 110 10.74 -6.98 -8.46
N MET A 111 11.95 -6.44 -8.51
CA MET A 111 13.12 -7.03 -9.15
C MET A 111 14.33 -6.86 -8.25
N ASN A 112 15.43 -7.52 -8.60
CA ASN A 112 16.69 -7.43 -7.90
C ASN A 112 17.86 -7.36 -8.88
N MET A 113 19.00 -6.88 -8.40
CA MET A 113 20.25 -6.86 -9.14
C MET A 113 21.42 -6.93 -8.14
N CYS A 114 22.47 -7.69 -8.46
CA CYS A 114 23.58 -7.92 -7.53
C CYS A 114 24.94 -7.62 -8.16
N MET A 115 25.64 -6.62 -7.64
CA MET A 115 27.06 -6.44 -7.92
C MET A 115 27.88 -7.40 -7.05
N ILE A 116 28.40 -8.45 -7.69
CA ILE A 116 29.26 -9.43 -7.05
C ILE A 116 30.71 -9.03 -7.34
N GLN A 117 31.52 -8.86 -6.30
CA GLN A 117 32.90 -8.40 -6.39
C GLN A 117 33.87 -9.46 -5.86
N ASP A 118 34.92 -9.77 -6.62
CA ASP A 118 35.99 -10.65 -6.15
C ASP A 118 37.04 -9.89 -5.31
N HIS A 119 37.96 -10.63 -4.69
CA HIS A 119 39.04 -10.06 -3.87
C HIS A 119 40.10 -9.28 -4.67
N LYS A 120 40.04 -9.30 -6.01
CA LYS A 120 40.96 -8.59 -6.91
C LYS A 120 40.36 -7.28 -7.43
N GLY A 121 39.12 -6.97 -7.04
CA GLY A 121 38.40 -5.77 -7.48
C GLY A 121 37.67 -5.96 -8.81
N ASN A 122 37.57 -7.18 -9.33
CA ASN A 122 36.72 -7.47 -10.48
C ASN A 122 35.27 -7.60 -10.04
N VAL A 123 34.36 -7.22 -10.92
CA VAL A 123 32.92 -7.42 -10.77
C VAL A 123 32.41 -8.42 -11.79
N LEU A 124 31.35 -9.13 -11.44
CA LEU A 124 30.71 -10.07 -12.36
C LEU A 124 29.75 -9.33 -13.29
N ALA A 125 30.07 -9.31 -14.57
CA ALA A 125 29.24 -8.73 -15.61
C ALA A 125 28.40 -9.80 -16.33
N LEU A 126 27.23 -9.41 -16.82
CA LEU A 126 26.31 -10.18 -17.64
C LEU A 126 25.99 -9.38 -18.91
N ASP A 127 26.27 -9.96 -20.08
CA ASP A 127 25.82 -9.41 -21.38
C ASP A 127 24.48 -10.07 -21.75
N LYS A 128 23.35 -9.37 -21.52
CA LYS A 128 22.00 -9.91 -21.80
C LYS A 128 21.77 -10.09 -23.30
N VAL A 129 21.19 -11.24 -23.70
CA VAL A 129 20.99 -11.59 -25.12
C VAL A 129 19.54 -11.42 -25.62
N ASN A 130 18.55 -11.43 -24.73
CA ASN A 130 17.14 -11.63 -25.11
C ASN A 130 16.13 -10.61 -24.51
N ASP A 131 16.59 -9.46 -24.02
CA ASP A 131 15.69 -8.48 -23.39
C ASP A 131 15.65 -7.15 -24.15
N SER A 132 14.54 -6.43 -24.01
CA SER A 132 14.42 -4.99 -24.28
C SER A 132 15.42 -4.14 -23.48
N TYR A 133 16.02 -4.74 -22.44
CA TYR A 133 17.12 -4.23 -21.65
C TYR A 133 18.47 -4.74 -22.20
N THR A 134 18.94 -4.11 -23.28
CA THR A 134 20.19 -4.47 -23.95
C THR A 134 21.40 -3.75 -23.35
N GLY A 135 22.53 -4.45 -23.23
CA GLY A 135 23.80 -3.91 -22.72
C GLY A 135 24.39 -4.78 -21.62
N THR A 136 25.61 -4.43 -21.18
CA THR A 136 26.24 -5.12 -20.06
C THR A 136 25.61 -4.66 -18.74
N THR A 137 25.25 -5.60 -17.87
CA THR A 137 24.61 -5.35 -16.58
C THR A 137 25.15 -6.30 -15.50
N PHE A 138 24.56 -6.26 -14.31
CA PHE A 138 24.79 -7.23 -13.23
C PHE A 138 23.70 -8.30 -13.22
N PRO A 139 23.97 -9.51 -12.70
CA PRO A 139 22.96 -10.56 -12.58
C PRO A 139 21.82 -10.15 -11.64
N GLY A 140 20.62 -10.66 -11.92
CA GLY A 140 19.42 -10.42 -11.14
C GLY A 140 18.14 -10.54 -11.98
N GLY A 141 17.01 -10.60 -11.29
CA GLY A 141 15.74 -10.87 -11.96
C GLY A 141 14.51 -10.50 -11.14
N HIS A 142 13.40 -11.18 -11.42
CA HIS A 142 12.11 -10.86 -10.81
C HIS A 142 11.95 -11.53 -9.44
N VAL A 143 11.25 -10.85 -8.54
CA VAL A 143 10.85 -11.44 -7.26
C VAL A 143 9.54 -12.19 -7.46
N GLU A 144 9.54 -13.48 -7.14
CA GLU A 144 8.34 -14.30 -7.27
C GLU A 144 7.30 -14.00 -6.16
N ALA A 145 6.06 -14.38 -6.43
CA ALA A 145 4.98 -14.20 -5.46
C ALA A 145 5.27 -14.97 -4.15
N ASN A 146 5.20 -14.26 -3.02
CA ASN A 146 5.52 -14.76 -1.68
C ASN A 146 7.01 -15.11 -1.45
N GLU A 147 7.91 -14.67 -2.33
CA GLU A 147 9.35 -14.82 -2.17
C GLU A 147 9.94 -13.68 -1.33
N ILE A 148 10.93 -13.99 -0.49
CA ILE A 148 11.67 -12.98 0.28
C ILE A 148 12.75 -12.39 -0.63
N PHE A 149 12.92 -11.07 -0.66
CA PHE A 149 13.88 -10.36 -1.54
C PHE A 149 15.28 -10.98 -1.58
N GLN A 150 15.86 -11.28 -0.41
CA GLN A 150 17.20 -11.86 -0.34
C GLN A 150 17.26 -13.27 -0.93
N LYS A 151 16.19 -14.07 -0.77
CA LYS A 151 16.11 -15.41 -1.36
C LYS A 151 15.98 -15.34 -2.88
N SER A 152 15.14 -14.42 -3.36
CA SER A 152 14.99 -14.14 -4.79
C SER A 152 16.34 -13.79 -5.41
N MET A 153 17.07 -12.84 -4.82
CA MET A 153 18.36 -12.44 -5.36
C MET A 153 19.39 -13.60 -5.35
N ILE A 154 19.47 -14.40 -4.28
CA ILE A 154 20.38 -15.56 -4.23
C ILE A 154 20.01 -16.59 -5.32
N ARG A 155 18.71 -16.84 -5.54
CA ARG A 155 18.21 -17.74 -6.58
C ARG A 155 18.58 -17.23 -7.97
N GLU A 156 18.25 -15.98 -8.28
CA GLU A 156 18.54 -15.36 -9.58
C GLU A 156 20.04 -15.40 -9.91
N VAL A 157 20.90 -15.03 -8.95
CA VAL A 157 22.36 -15.12 -9.16
C VAL A 157 22.80 -16.55 -9.45
N TRP A 158 22.26 -17.54 -8.74
CA TRP A 158 22.60 -18.94 -8.98
C TRP A 158 22.13 -19.44 -10.34
N GLU A 159 20.90 -19.11 -10.74
CA GLU A 159 20.30 -19.49 -12.02
C GLU A 159 21.07 -18.88 -13.20
N GLU A 160 21.44 -17.60 -13.09
CA GLU A 160 22.08 -16.86 -14.18
C GLU A 160 23.59 -17.12 -14.30
N THR A 161 24.27 -17.43 -13.18
CA THR A 161 25.73 -17.40 -13.11
C THR A 161 26.37 -18.69 -12.60
N GLY A 162 25.60 -19.61 -12.01
CA GLY A 162 26.10 -20.79 -11.30
C GLY A 162 26.74 -20.52 -9.94
N LEU A 163 26.88 -19.25 -9.54
CA LEU A 163 27.45 -18.86 -8.24
C LEU A 163 26.38 -18.79 -7.16
N THR A 164 26.73 -19.17 -5.93
CA THR A 164 25.91 -18.93 -4.75
C THR A 164 26.55 -17.84 -3.90
N VAL A 165 25.85 -16.71 -3.72
CA VAL A 165 26.32 -15.60 -2.88
C VAL A 165 25.90 -15.77 -1.42
N GLU A 166 26.76 -15.35 -0.50
CA GLU A 166 26.53 -15.43 0.93
C GLU A 166 26.30 -14.04 1.54
N ALA A 167 25.22 -13.89 2.32
CA ALA A 167 24.89 -12.66 3.04
C ALA A 167 25.01 -11.36 2.20
N PRO A 168 24.39 -11.30 1.01
CA PRO A 168 24.35 -10.11 0.17
C PRO A 168 23.80 -8.91 0.95
N LYS A 169 24.44 -7.75 0.81
CA LYS A 169 24.03 -6.51 1.47
C LYS A 169 23.17 -5.68 0.54
N LEU A 170 22.00 -5.25 1.01
CA LEU A 170 21.18 -4.29 0.29
C LEU A 170 21.94 -2.95 0.25
N GLY A 171 22.20 -2.46 -0.96
CA GLY A 171 22.86 -1.19 -1.21
C GLY A 171 21.90 -0.05 -1.51
N GLY A 172 20.71 -0.34 -2.03
CA GLY A 172 19.72 0.69 -2.30
C GLY A 172 18.57 0.27 -3.21
N LEU A 173 17.80 1.26 -3.66
CA LEU A 173 16.65 1.11 -4.53
C LEU A 173 16.84 1.88 -5.83
N TYR A 174 16.47 1.26 -6.94
CA TYR A 174 16.34 1.92 -8.24
C TYR A 174 14.92 1.67 -8.75
N HIS A 175 14.13 2.72 -8.97
CA HIS A 175 12.70 2.54 -9.22
C HIS A 175 12.09 3.62 -10.11
N TRP A 176 10.96 3.29 -10.72
CA TRP A 176 10.22 4.18 -11.61
C TRP A 176 8.74 3.79 -11.71
N HIS A 177 7.92 4.70 -12.23
CA HIS A 177 6.52 4.41 -12.54
C HIS A 177 6.31 4.29 -14.04
N LYS A 178 5.65 3.21 -14.46
CA LYS A 178 5.25 2.99 -15.85
C LYS A 178 3.90 2.31 -15.91
N SER A 179 2.98 2.88 -16.69
CA SER A 179 1.66 2.29 -16.95
C SER A 179 0.87 1.90 -15.68
N GLY A 180 0.96 2.72 -14.63
CA GLY A 180 0.27 2.48 -13.35
C GLY A 180 0.88 1.36 -12.50
N VAL A 181 2.12 0.95 -12.81
CA VAL A 181 2.91 0.01 -12.01
C VAL A 181 4.17 0.72 -11.51
N HIS A 182 4.48 0.57 -10.23
CA HIS A 182 5.74 0.97 -9.64
C HIS A 182 6.74 -0.17 -9.80
N TYR A 183 7.77 0.02 -10.60
CA TYR A 183 8.85 -0.95 -10.77
C TYR A 183 9.95 -0.62 -9.77
N VAL A 184 10.35 -1.60 -8.96
CA VAL A 184 11.35 -1.42 -7.90
C VAL A 184 12.43 -2.48 -8.04
N ILE A 185 13.67 -2.05 -8.25
CA ILE A 185 14.87 -2.89 -8.21
C ILE A 185 15.53 -2.72 -6.85
N THR A 186 15.64 -3.81 -6.11
CA THR A 186 16.49 -3.88 -4.92
C THR A 186 17.93 -4.20 -5.34
N LEU A 187 18.84 -3.27 -5.07
CA LEU A 187 20.24 -3.38 -5.47
C LEU A 187 21.07 -3.98 -4.34
N TYR A 188 21.84 -5.03 -4.64
CA TYR A 188 22.67 -5.73 -3.66
C TYR A 188 24.15 -5.68 -4.03
N LYS A 189 25.01 -5.79 -3.01
CA LYS A 189 26.44 -6.03 -3.15
C LYS A 189 26.84 -7.30 -2.40
N ALA A 190 27.65 -8.13 -3.03
CA ALA A 190 28.19 -9.35 -2.42
C ALA A 190 29.69 -9.48 -2.71
N ASP A 191 30.45 -9.90 -1.70
CA ASP A 191 31.90 -10.17 -1.78
C ASP A 191 32.26 -11.61 -1.39
N LYS A 192 31.27 -12.41 -1.00
CA LYS A 192 31.38 -13.82 -0.65
C LYS A 192 30.49 -14.64 -1.53
N PHE A 193 31.09 -15.60 -2.22
CA PHE A 193 30.39 -16.50 -3.11
C PHE A 193 31.14 -17.81 -3.25
N THR A 194 30.42 -18.85 -3.66
CA THR A 194 30.94 -20.18 -3.97
C THR A 194 30.37 -20.68 -5.29
N GLY A 195 30.93 -21.78 -5.82
CA GLY A 195 30.49 -22.38 -7.08
C GLY A 195 31.44 -22.08 -8.24
N GLU A 196 31.03 -22.55 -9.43
CA GLU A 196 31.78 -22.38 -10.67
C GLU A 196 30.98 -21.49 -11.61
N LEU A 197 31.65 -20.50 -12.20
CA LEU A 197 31.00 -19.55 -13.07
C LEU A 197 30.50 -20.23 -14.35
N LYS A 198 29.22 -20.06 -14.66
CA LYS A 198 28.56 -20.65 -15.82
C LYS A 198 27.56 -19.66 -16.41
N SER A 199 27.61 -19.47 -17.72
CA SER A 199 26.59 -18.69 -18.46
C SER A 199 25.28 -19.47 -18.58
N SER A 200 24.18 -18.72 -18.64
CA SER A 200 22.81 -19.23 -18.77
C SER A 200 22.18 -18.77 -20.09
N GLU A 201 20.88 -19.01 -20.26
CA GLU A 201 20.11 -18.51 -21.41
C GLU A 201 19.93 -16.99 -21.40
N GLU A 202 20.10 -16.34 -20.24
CA GLU A 202 20.04 -14.88 -20.08
C GLU A 202 21.23 -14.18 -20.72
N GLY A 203 22.40 -14.84 -20.73
CA GLY A 203 23.57 -14.37 -21.46
C GLY A 203 24.91 -14.77 -20.90
N ARG A 204 25.95 -14.16 -21.49
CA ARG A 204 27.34 -14.46 -21.15
C ARG A 204 27.72 -13.74 -19.86
N VAL A 205 28.24 -14.50 -18.90
CA VAL A 205 28.80 -13.97 -17.65
C VAL A 205 30.32 -14.00 -17.66
N TYR A 206 30.96 -12.97 -17.12
CA TYR A 206 32.42 -12.87 -17.05
C TYR A 206 32.88 -11.88 -15.98
N TRP A 207 34.07 -12.12 -15.44
CA TRP A 207 34.74 -11.19 -14.53
C TRP A 207 35.43 -10.07 -15.32
N ILE A 208 35.28 -8.84 -14.85
CA ILE A 208 35.88 -7.64 -15.46
C ILE A 208 36.28 -6.65 -14.35
N PRO A 209 37.40 -5.92 -14.46
CA PRO A 209 37.70 -4.83 -13.54
C PRO A 209 36.56 -3.80 -13.51
N LEU A 210 36.17 -3.32 -12.33
CA LEU A 210 35.07 -2.36 -12.19
C LEU A 210 35.27 -1.09 -13.05
N GLU A 211 36.50 -0.57 -13.08
CA GLU A 211 36.84 0.60 -13.90
C GLU A 211 36.75 0.30 -15.40
N GLU A 212 37.01 -0.93 -15.85
CA GLU A 212 36.82 -1.33 -17.24
C GLU A 212 35.34 -1.49 -17.58
N LEU A 213 34.53 -2.06 -16.66
CA LEU A 213 33.07 -2.15 -16.82
C LEU A 213 32.45 -0.77 -17.10
N LYS A 214 32.87 0.27 -16.36
CA LYS A 214 32.38 1.65 -16.53
C LYS A 214 32.62 2.23 -17.93
N THR A 215 33.49 1.61 -18.74
CA THR A 215 33.77 2.01 -20.12
C THR A 215 33.01 1.21 -21.19
N LYS A 216 32.28 0.17 -20.77
CA LYS A 216 31.47 -0.67 -21.66
C LYS A 216 30.17 0.03 -22.07
N GLU A 217 29.52 -0.51 -23.09
CA GLU A 217 28.13 -0.18 -23.41
C GLU A 217 27.22 -0.85 -22.38
N LEU A 218 26.89 -0.11 -21.33
CA LEU A 218 26.06 -0.59 -20.24
C LEU A 218 24.57 -0.54 -20.59
N ALA A 219 23.80 -1.40 -19.95
CA ALA A 219 22.35 -1.32 -20.02
C ALA A 219 21.84 0.01 -19.42
N ILE A 220 20.71 0.50 -19.92
CA ILE A 220 20.17 1.82 -19.57
C ILE A 220 20.00 1.96 -18.04
N GLY A 221 20.49 3.06 -17.45
CA GLY A 221 20.36 3.34 -16.02
C GLY A 221 21.42 2.67 -15.14
N MET A 222 22.30 1.84 -15.70
CA MET A 222 23.40 1.22 -14.94
C MET A 222 24.36 2.25 -14.34
N GLU A 223 24.48 3.44 -14.92
CA GLU A 223 25.24 4.55 -14.35
C GLU A 223 24.70 4.99 -12.99
N HIS A 224 23.38 4.94 -12.79
CA HIS A 224 22.74 5.23 -11.50
C HIS A 224 22.91 4.06 -10.52
N VAL A 225 22.78 2.82 -11.01
CA VAL A 225 23.04 1.61 -10.21
C VAL A 225 24.46 1.61 -9.65
N LEU A 226 25.46 1.90 -10.48
CA LEU A 226 26.86 1.99 -10.08
C LEU A 226 27.06 3.08 -9.02
N ARG A 227 26.45 4.26 -9.21
CA ARG A 227 26.51 5.34 -8.22
C ARG A 227 25.95 4.92 -6.87
N ILE A 228 24.81 4.23 -6.84
CA ILE A 228 24.23 3.70 -5.59
C ILE A 228 25.19 2.70 -4.94
N LEU A 229 25.65 1.69 -5.70
CA LEU A 229 26.44 0.58 -5.15
C LEU A 229 27.89 0.94 -4.78
N GLU A 230 28.39 2.08 -5.26
CA GLU A 230 29.69 2.64 -4.88
C GLU A 230 29.60 3.73 -3.80
N SER A 231 28.40 4.26 -3.53
CA SER A 231 28.21 5.34 -2.57
C SER A 231 27.91 4.82 -1.15
N GLU A 232 28.36 5.56 -0.15
CA GLU A 232 27.92 5.40 1.24
C GLU A 232 26.81 6.38 1.64
N LYS A 233 26.45 7.30 0.74
CA LYS A 233 25.56 8.44 1.01
C LYS A 233 24.29 8.46 0.17
N VAL A 234 24.26 7.67 -0.90
CA VAL A 234 23.19 7.64 -1.89
C VAL A 234 22.72 6.21 -1.97
N ASP A 235 21.45 5.97 -1.65
CA ASP A 235 20.85 4.64 -1.59
C ASP A 235 19.52 4.55 -2.35
N GLU A 236 19.09 5.62 -3.02
CA GLU A 236 17.87 5.62 -3.82
C GLU A 236 18.05 6.39 -5.13
N CYS A 237 17.54 5.83 -6.23
CA CYS A 237 17.38 6.51 -7.50
C CYS A 237 15.95 6.35 -8.00
N TYR A 238 15.27 7.48 -8.18
CA TYR A 238 13.98 7.53 -8.84
C TYR A 238 14.14 7.98 -10.28
N MET A 239 13.67 7.16 -11.23
CA MET A 239 13.69 7.51 -12.65
C MET A 239 12.33 8.04 -13.11
N HIS A 240 12.34 9.13 -13.85
CA HIS A 240 11.16 9.72 -14.48
C HIS A 240 11.48 10.20 -15.90
N LEU A 241 10.43 10.36 -16.70
CA LEU A 241 10.54 10.86 -18.07
C LEU A 241 10.44 12.39 -18.07
N GLU A 242 11.44 13.04 -18.66
CA GLU A 242 11.45 14.46 -18.99
C GLU A 242 11.39 14.68 -20.51
N ALA A 243 11.37 15.94 -20.95
CA ALA A 243 11.25 16.30 -22.37
C ALA A 243 12.38 15.71 -23.25
N ASP A 244 13.58 15.57 -22.68
CA ASP A 244 14.79 15.14 -23.39
C ASP A 244 15.16 13.67 -23.13
N GLY A 245 14.35 12.93 -22.38
CA GLY A 245 14.60 11.51 -22.06
C GLY A 245 14.35 11.16 -20.60
N TYR A 246 14.82 9.98 -20.18
CA TYR A 246 14.74 9.55 -18.78
C TYR A 246 15.82 10.24 -17.95
N VAL A 247 15.43 10.72 -16.77
CA VAL A 247 16.30 11.37 -15.78
C VAL A 247 16.17 10.62 -14.46
N GLY A 248 17.28 10.53 -13.71
CA GLY A 248 17.32 9.89 -12.39
C GLY A 248 17.67 10.87 -11.28
N ASP A 249 16.76 11.04 -10.32
CA ASP A 249 16.99 11.77 -9.08
C ASP A 249 17.62 10.84 -8.04
N LEU A 250 18.77 11.23 -7.50
CA LEU A 250 19.52 10.48 -6.49
C LEU A 250 19.29 11.09 -5.10
N TYR A 251 18.98 10.25 -4.11
CA TYR A 251 18.74 10.64 -2.72
C TYR A 251 19.75 10.01 -1.78
#